data_AF-A0A327VIM2-F1
#
_entry.id   AF-A0A327VIM2-F1
#
_cell.length_a   1.000
_cell.length_b   1.000
_cell.length_c   1.000
_cell.angle_alpha   90.00
_cell.angle_beta   90.00
_cell.angle_gamma   90.00
#
_symmetry.space_group_name_H-M   'P 1'
#
loop_
_entity.id
_entity.type
_entity.pdbx_description
1 polymer ?
#
loop_
_entity_poly.entity_id
_entity_poly.type
_entity_poly.pdbx_seq_one_letter_code
_entity_poly.pdbx_strand_id
1 'polypeptide(L)'
;MHLKPILLFTGLLFSCTLFGQNRIPVIKANSEKVKIKVDGKITNDNWTVEPKAKPDVYKTAGKAVTFLTDIDSITIRVKPGTASDFVILLNGKDSALTRIQYQPSRLEMLKAAKAYDTKDQRVQPAFTYLSSEDPTLKRIRQEMNLDSIAGEGTEVSKMINLLQWVHNEIRHDGGSDNPKLRNALDIIAVCHNEKRGVNCRMMATVLNECYLAMGFKSRFITCMPKEIQFDDCHVINMVYSEDLKKWLWMDPTFGAYVMNEKGELLSVQEVRERLVNNKPLILNPDANWNRKVSQTKENYLEKYMAKNLYRIECLVGSGYDMETRIPGKKLNYIQLVPLDGLNQKGDTSANGGVSFNTNITNNPDVFWAKP
;
A
#
# COMPACT_ATOMS: atom_id res chain seq x y z
N MET A 1 57.31 -19.04 -78.97
CA MET A 1 55.95 -18.53 -78.72
C MET A 1 55.04 -19.73 -78.53
N HIS A 2 54.95 -20.35 -77.35
CA HIS A 2 54.33 -19.87 -76.09
C HIS A 2 52.92 -19.31 -76.32
N LEU A 3 51.88 -20.04 -75.90
CA LEU A 3 51.27 -19.92 -74.56
C LEU A 3 50.45 -21.19 -74.23
N LYS A 4 50.62 -21.74 -73.02
CA LYS A 4 49.77 -22.77 -72.42
C LYS A 4 48.63 -22.07 -71.67
N PRO A 5 47.37 -22.57 -71.66
CA PRO A 5 46.36 -22.06 -70.76
C PRO A 5 46.51 -22.71 -69.38
N ILE A 6 46.54 -21.85 -68.36
CA ILE A 6 46.59 -22.16 -66.94
C ILE A 6 45.17 -22.51 -66.47
N LEU A 7 45.01 -23.68 -65.87
CA LEU A 7 43.78 -24.11 -65.21
C LEU A 7 43.70 -23.43 -63.83
N LEU A 8 42.74 -22.52 -63.64
CA LEU A 8 42.51 -21.85 -62.36
C LEU A 8 41.50 -22.66 -61.53
N PHE A 9 41.96 -23.27 -60.44
CA PHE A 9 41.13 -23.99 -59.48
C PHE A 9 40.61 -23.00 -58.42
N THR A 10 39.38 -22.51 -58.57
CA THR A 10 38.71 -21.70 -57.53
C THR A 10 38.06 -22.63 -56.51
N GLY A 11 38.71 -22.81 -55.36
CA GLY A 11 38.13 -23.48 -54.20
C GLY A 11 37.05 -22.60 -53.56
N LEU A 12 35.78 -23.03 -53.62
CA LEU A 12 34.71 -22.47 -52.81
C LEU A 12 34.92 -22.87 -51.33
N LEU A 13 35.36 -21.92 -50.52
CA LEU A 13 35.27 -22.01 -49.06
C LEU A 13 33.82 -21.79 -48.64
N PHE A 14 33.13 -22.88 -48.30
CA PHE A 14 31.86 -22.83 -47.56
C PHE A 14 32.14 -22.31 -46.15
N SER A 15 31.94 -21.01 -45.93
CA SER A 15 31.83 -20.44 -44.59
C SER A 15 30.49 -20.85 -43.99
N CYS A 16 30.47 -21.97 -43.26
CA CYS A 16 29.36 -22.32 -42.38
C CYS A 16 29.23 -21.23 -41.30
N THR A 17 28.27 -20.34 -41.47
CA THR A 17 27.78 -19.50 -40.37
C THR A 17 27.09 -20.41 -39.36
N LEU A 18 27.82 -20.81 -38.32
CA LEU A 18 27.24 -21.41 -37.14
C LEU A 18 26.25 -20.41 -36.52
N PHE A 19 24.95 -20.63 -36.74
CA PHE A 19 23.92 -20.03 -35.90
C PHE A 19 24.16 -20.55 -34.49
N GLY A 20 24.75 -19.72 -33.63
CA GLY A 20 24.85 -20.00 -32.21
C GLY A 20 23.45 -20.20 -31.65
N GLN A 21 23.08 -21.45 -31.37
CA GLN A 21 21.92 -21.72 -30.52
C GLN A 21 22.19 -21.01 -29.19
N ASN A 22 21.38 -20.00 -28.86
CA ASN A 22 21.39 -19.40 -27.53
C ASN A 22 21.01 -20.50 -26.53
N ARG A 23 22.01 -21.21 -26.00
CA ARG A 23 21.81 -22.24 -25.00
C ARG A 23 21.24 -21.58 -23.75
N ILE A 24 20.11 -22.09 -23.27
CA ILE A 24 19.54 -21.66 -22.00
C ILE A 24 20.60 -21.90 -20.92
N PRO A 25 20.99 -20.88 -20.14
CA PRO A 25 21.98 -21.03 -19.08
C PRO A 25 21.56 -22.11 -18.08
N VAL A 26 22.52 -22.87 -17.55
CA VAL A 26 22.28 -23.91 -16.56
C VAL A 26 23.18 -23.67 -15.36
N ILE A 27 22.60 -23.71 -14.16
CA ILE A 27 23.35 -23.75 -12.89
C ILE A 27 23.02 -25.04 -12.15
N LYS A 28 23.93 -25.53 -11.32
CA LYS A 28 23.74 -26.75 -10.54
C LYS A 28 23.37 -26.42 -9.09
N ALA A 29 22.68 -27.35 -8.43
CA ALA A 29 22.39 -27.29 -7.00
C ALA A 29 22.21 -28.70 -6.43
N ASN A 30 22.58 -28.92 -5.17
CA ASN A 30 22.15 -30.11 -4.43
C ASN A 30 20.97 -29.80 -3.49
N SER A 31 20.74 -28.52 -3.18
CA SER A 31 19.58 -28.06 -2.39
C SER A 31 18.51 -27.43 -3.27
N GLU A 32 17.25 -27.70 -2.94
CA GLU A 32 16.11 -26.97 -3.51
C GLU A 32 16.01 -25.54 -2.97
N LYS A 33 16.67 -25.23 -1.84
CA LYS A 33 16.67 -23.88 -1.27
C LYS A 33 17.75 -23.04 -1.92
N VAL A 34 17.33 -21.95 -2.55
CA VAL A 34 18.20 -21.00 -3.25
C VAL A 34 18.08 -19.64 -2.58
N LYS A 35 19.24 -19.02 -2.30
CA LYS A 35 19.27 -17.66 -1.78
C LYS A 35 19.17 -16.69 -2.94
N ILE A 36 18.33 -15.66 -2.79
CA ILE A 36 18.17 -14.63 -3.81
C ILE A 36 18.84 -13.34 -3.35
N LYS A 37 19.57 -12.69 -4.25
CA LYS A 37 19.97 -11.28 -4.12
C LYS A 37 19.25 -10.46 -5.16
N VAL A 38 18.64 -9.35 -4.75
CA VAL A 38 18.04 -8.37 -5.65
C VAL A 38 18.81 -7.06 -5.49
N ASP A 39 19.33 -6.53 -6.60
CA ASP A 39 20.15 -5.32 -6.65
C ASP A 39 21.29 -5.32 -5.61
N GLY A 40 21.93 -6.48 -5.45
CA GLY A 40 23.06 -6.70 -4.54
C GLY A 40 22.69 -6.97 -3.08
N LYS A 41 21.41 -6.86 -2.69
CA LYS A 41 20.95 -7.12 -1.33
C LYS A 41 20.33 -8.52 -1.23
N ILE A 42 20.76 -9.30 -0.23
CA ILE A 42 20.13 -10.59 0.08
C ILE A 42 18.69 -10.34 0.52
N THR A 43 17.75 -11.06 -0.08
CA THR A 43 16.34 -11.03 0.32
C THR A 43 16.11 -12.01 1.47
N ASN A 44 15.11 -11.72 2.31
CA ASN A 44 14.64 -12.71 3.30
C ASN A 44 13.79 -13.82 2.65
N ASP A 45 13.51 -13.70 1.36
CA ASP A 45 12.80 -14.71 0.58
C ASP A 45 13.66 -15.98 0.47
N ASN A 46 13.16 -17.07 1.03
CA ASN A 46 13.69 -18.40 0.78
C ASN A 46 13.02 -18.92 -0.49
N TRP A 47 13.70 -18.81 -1.63
CA TRP A 47 13.21 -19.43 -2.86
C TRP A 47 13.39 -20.94 -2.77
N THR A 48 12.32 -21.69 -2.99
CA THR A 48 12.37 -23.14 -3.12
C THR A 48 12.11 -23.47 -4.58
N VAL A 49 13.11 -24.08 -5.22
CA VAL A 49 13.05 -24.47 -6.63
C VAL A 49 11.96 -25.50 -6.82
N GLU A 50 11.09 -25.29 -7.80
CA GLU A 50 9.97 -26.19 -8.09
C GLU A 50 10.08 -26.80 -9.50
N PRO A 51 10.72 -27.98 -9.67
CA PRO A 51 10.88 -28.62 -10.99
C PRO A 51 9.58 -28.92 -11.73
N LYS A 52 8.48 -29.07 -10.98
CA LYS A 52 7.15 -29.32 -11.53
C LYS A 52 6.49 -28.06 -12.10
N ALA A 53 6.87 -26.88 -11.63
CA ALA A 53 6.43 -25.61 -12.19
C ALA A 53 7.13 -25.36 -13.52
N LYS A 54 6.35 -25.19 -14.60
CA LYS A 54 6.85 -25.06 -15.97
C LYS A 54 6.32 -23.78 -16.64
N PRO A 55 7.00 -22.63 -16.52
CA PRO A 55 8.20 -22.38 -15.72
C PRO A 55 7.93 -22.09 -14.24
N ASP A 56 8.95 -22.28 -13.41
CA ASP A 56 9.05 -21.79 -12.03
C ASP A 56 9.38 -20.28 -12.06
N VAL A 57 8.41 -19.41 -11.76
CA VAL A 57 8.49 -17.96 -12.08
C VAL A 57 8.85 -17.10 -10.87
N TYR A 58 10.04 -16.51 -10.90
CA TYR A 58 10.42 -15.46 -9.96
C TYR A 58 10.10 -14.08 -10.52
N LYS A 59 9.21 -13.35 -9.85
CA LYS A 59 8.79 -12.00 -10.27
C LYS A 59 9.50 -10.92 -9.47
N THR A 60 9.98 -9.88 -10.13
CA THR A 60 10.76 -8.82 -9.47
C THR A 60 10.74 -7.49 -10.21
N ALA A 61 10.86 -6.41 -9.45
CA ALA A 61 11.10 -5.05 -9.96
C ALA A 61 12.60 -4.69 -10.00
N GLY A 62 13.45 -5.54 -9.40
CA GLY A 62 14.89 -5.28 -9.32
C GLY A 62 15.55 -5.26 -10.69
N LYS A 63 16.67 -4.55 -10.80
CA LYS A 63 17.41 -4.41 -12.06
C LYS A 63 18.36 -5.58 -12.30
N ALA A 64 18.81 -6.23 -11.23
CA ALA A 64 19.61 -7.45 -11.29
C ALA A 64 19.17 -8.43 -10.19
N VAL A 65 19.03 -9.69 -10.56
CA VAL A 65 18.71 -10.77 -9.62
C VAL A 65 19.77 -11.85 -9.71
N THR A 66 20.31 -12.23 -8.57
CA THR A 66 21.27 -13.32 -8.45
C THR A 66 20.62 -14.50 -7.71
N PHE A 67 20.60 -15.66 -8.36
CA PHE A 67 20.28 -16.94 -7.73
C PHE A 67 21.59 -17.56 -7.24
N LEU A 68 21.66 -17.85 -5.94
CA LEU A 68 22.83 -18.43 -5.27
C LEU A 68 22.45 -19.81 -4.76
N THR A 69 22.94 -20.86 -5.43
CA THR A 69 22.77 -22.23 -4.99
C THR A 69 23.93 -22.62 -4.06
N ASP A 70 23.95 -23.87 -3.60
CA ASP A 70 25.07 -24.44 -2.87
C ASP A 70 26.29 -24.78 -3.76
N ILE A 71 26.16 -24.72 -5.09
CA ILE A 71 27.22 -25.07 -6.04
C ILE A 71 27.62 -23.87 -6.90
N ASP A 72 26.64 -23.21 -7.51
CA ASP A 72 26.81 -22.23 -8.57
C ASP A 72 26.03 -20.95 -8.26
N SER A 73 26.18 -19.96 -9.14
CA SER A 73 25.31 -18.81 -9.15
C SER A 73 25.10 -18.27 -10.55
N ILE A 74 23.98 -17.59 -10.75
CA ILE A 74 23.72 -16.83 -11.97
C ILE A 74 23.15 -15.47 -11.60
N THR A 75 23.63 -14.42 -12.28
CA THR A 75 23.06 -13.07 -12.19
C THR A 75 22.42 -12.71 -13.51
N ILE A 76 21.15 -12.34 -13.46
CA ILE A 76 20.37 -11.95 -14.63
C ILE A 76 19.97 -10.49 -14.45
N ARG A 77 20.24 -9.67 -15.49
CA ARG A 77 19.74 -8.31 -15.57
C ARG A 77 18.28 -8.34 -16.04
N VAL A 78 17.41 -7.67 -15.32
CA VAL A 78 15.97 -7.62 -15.60
C VAL A 78 15.63 -6.25 -16.16
N LYS A 79 14.86 -6.23 -17.25
CA LYS A 79 14.34 -5.00 -17.85
C LYS A 79 12.81 -5.03 -17.86
N PRO A 80 12.14 -3.87 -17.80
CA PRO A 80 10.70 -3.79 -17.98
C PRO A 80 10.22 -4.54 -19.23
N GLY A 81 9.17 -5.35 -19.08
CA GLY A 81 8.58 -6.14 -20.18
C GLY A 81 9.41 -7.34 -20.66
N THR A 82 10.53 -7.65 -20.01
CA THR A 82 11.38 -8.81 -20.39
C THR A 82 11.18 -10.00 -19.45
N ALA A 83 11.43 -11.18 -19.98
CA ALA A 83 11.57 -12.42 -19.23
C ALA A 83 12.84 -13.14 -19.68
N SER A 84 13.53 -13.77 -18.74
CA SER A 84 14.76 -14.52 -18.98
C SER A 84 14.66 -15.89 -18.35
N ASP A 85 14.94 -16.92 -19.13
CA ASP A 85 14.86 -18.31 -18.70
C ASP A 85 16.26 -18.88 -18.43
N PHE A 86 16.35 -19.73 -17.42
CA PHE A 86 17.52 -20.55 -17.11
C PHE A 86 17.08 -21.86 -16.46
N VAL A 87 17.99 -22.82 -16.36
CA VAL A 87 17.71 -24.12 -15.73
C VAL A 87 18.51 -24.26 -14.44
N ILE A 88 17.84 -24.73 -13.39
CA ILE A 88 18.49 -25.21 -12.17
C ILE A 88 18.50 -26.74 -12.24
N LEU A 89 19.68 -27.33 -12.40
CA LEU A 89 19.88 -28.78 -12.38
C LEU A 89 20.08 -29.24 -10.94
N LEU A 90 19.06 -29.89 -10.38
CA LEU A 90 19.03 -30.41 -9.02
C LEU A 90 19.60 -31.83 -8.95
N ASN A 91 20.59 -32.02 -8.07
CA ASN A 91 21.22 -33.31 -7.78
C ASN A 91 21.72 -34.06 -9.02
N GLY A 92 22.05 -33.32 -10.10
CA GLY A 92 22.47 -33.89 -11.38
C GLY A 92 21.42 -34.74 -12.10
N LYS A 93 20.15 -34.69 -11.68
CA LYS A 93 19.09 -35.59 -12.17
C LYS A 93 17.83 -34.83 -12.57
N ASP A 94 17.31 -34.00 -11.70
CA ASP A 94 16.07 -33.24 -11.94
C ASP A 94 16.39 -31.82 -12.40
N SER A 95 15.46 -31.17 -13.09
CA SER A 95 15.68 -29.83 -13.63
C SER A 95 14.44 -28.96 -13.50
N ALA A 96 14.60 -27.78 -12.94
CA ALA A 96 13.58 -26.73 -12.96
C ALA A 96 13.87 -25.75 -14.09
N LEU A 97 12.89 -25.55 -14.97
CA LEU A 97 12.89 -24.42 -15.90
C LEU A 97 12.45 -23.19 -15.12
N THR A 98 13.40 -22.32 -14.78
CA THR A 98 13.15 -21.12 -13.98
C THR A 98 13.07 -19.90 -14.89
N ARG A 99 12.07 -19.04 -14.67
CA ARG A 99 11.88 -17.79 -15.38
C ARG A 99 11.96 -16.62 -14.43
N ILE A 100 12.81 -15.65 -14.74
CA ILE A 100 12.77 -14.34 -14.11
C ILE A 100 11.90 -13.44 -14.96
N GLN A 101 10.86 -12.86 -14.35
CA GLN A 101 9.93 -11.98 -15.03
C GLN A 101 9.88 -10.63 -14.33
N TYR A 102 9.97 -9.55 -15.11
CA TYR A 102 9.75 -8.22 -14.56
C TYR A 102 8.30 -8.08 -14.06
N GLN A 103 8.16 -7.63 -12.82
CA GLN A 103 6.90 -7.17 -12.25
C GLN A 103 7.16 -5.82 -11.58
N PRO A 104 6.38 -4.77 -11.92
CA PRO A 104 6.56 -3.47 -11.28
C PRO A 104 6.31 -3.57 -9.77
N SER A 105 7.15 -2.89 -9.00
CA SER A 105 6.94 -2.68 -7.58
C SER A 105 5.68 -1.87 -7.34
N ARG A 106 5.15 -1.94 -6.12
CA ARG A 106 3.99 -1.14 -5.70
C ARG A 106 4.24 0.37 -5.88
N LEU A 107 5.46 0.83 -5.62
CA LEU A 107 5.86 2.22 -5.84
C LEU A 107 5.91 2.59 -7.34
N GLU A 108 6.41 1.72 -8.21
CA GLU A 108 6.37 1.96 -9.66
C GLU A 108 4.93 2.01 -10.18
N MET A 109 4.06 1.12 -9.68
CA MET A 109 2.62 1.14 -10.01
C MET A 109 1.97 2.45 -9.55
N LEU A 110 2.26 2.92 -8.34
CA LEU A 110 1.75 4.20 -7.83
C LEU A 110 2.26 5.39 -8.66
N LYS A 111 3.54 5.39 -9.05
CA LYS A 111 4.15 6.41 -9.92
C LYS A 111 3.50 6.46 -11.30
N ALA A 112 3.17 5.31 -11.87
CA ALA A 112 2.45 5.22 -13.14
C ALA A 112 1.03 5.82 -13.00
N ALA A 113 0.38 5.64 -11.86
CA ALA A 113 -0.97 6.13 -11.55
C ALA A 113 -1.04 7.61 -11.13
N LYS A 114 -0.14 8.45 -11.64
CA LYS A 114 -0.07 9.87 -11.26
C LYS A 114 -1.24 10.73 -11.76
N ALA A 115 -1.92 10.29 -12.81
CA ALA A 115 -2.91 11.10 -13.51
C ALA A 115 -4.29 11.02 -12.83
N TYR A 116 -4.82 12.18 -12.49
CA TYR A 116 -6.20 12.44 -12.09
C TYR A 116 -6.84 13.42 -13.09
N ASP A 117 -8.16 13.61 -13.02
CA ASP A 117 -8.88 14.57 -13.86
C ASP A 117 -9.57 15.64 -13.01
N THR A 118 -8.95 16.82 -12.92
CA THR A 118 -9.51 17.99 -12.21
C THR A 118 -10.71 18.60 -12.94
N LYS A 119 -11.01 18.17 -14.17
CA LYS A 119 -12.18 18.59 -14.94
C LYS A 119 -13.33 17.59 -14.84
N ASP A 120 -13.18 16.49 -14.10
CA ASP A 120 -14.28 15.55 -13.87
C ASP A 120 -15.42 16.27 -13.13
N GLN A 121 -16.57 16.32 -13.81
CA GLN A 121 -17.78 17.03 -13.39
C GLN A 121 -18.85 16.10 -12.80
N ARG A 122 -18.53 14.82 -12.54
CA ARG A 122 -19.47 13.93 -11.86
C ARG A 122 -19.87 14.53 -10.52
N VAL A 123 -21.18 14.75 -10.35
CA VAL A 123 -21.75 15.31 -9.13
C VAL A 123 -21.46 14.36 -7.97
N GLN A 124 -20.82 14.86 -6.93
CA GLN A 124 -20.55 14.13 -5.70
C GLN A 124 -21.41 14.72 -4.57
N PRO A 125 -21.86 13.90 -3.61
CA PRO A 125 -22.49 14.42 -2.40
C PRO A 125 -21.48 15.23 -1.58
N ALA A 126 -21.96 16.26 -0.88
CA ALA A 126 -21.12 17.08 -0.02
C ALA A 126 -20.71 16.30 1.23
N PHE A 127 -19.43 16.41 1.61
CA PHE A 127 -18.94 15.84 2.86
C PHE A 127 -19.59 16.52 4.07
N THR A 128 -19.92 15.74 5.10
CA THR A 128 -20.50 16.25 6.35
C THR A 128 -19.74 15.75 7.56
N TYR A 129 -19.81 16.51 8.64
CA TYR A 129 -19.10 16.23 9.89
C TYR A 129 -20.03 16.48 11.06
N LEU A 130 -20.24 15.45 11.89
CA LEU A 130 -21.02 15.60 13.12
C LEU A 130 -20.38 16.66 14.02
N SER A 131 -21.21 17.55 14.56
CA SER A 131 -20.74 18.64 15.43
C SER A 131 -20.29 18.10 16.78
N SER A 132 -19.21 18.63 17.35
CA SER A 132 -18.79 18.34 18.73
C SER A 132 -19.86 18.71 19.77
N GLU A 133 -20.86 19.51 19.38
CA GLU A 133 -22.00 19.84 20.22
C GLU A 133 -23.03 18.71 20.34
N ASP A 134 -22.94 17.69 19.48
CA ASP A 134 -23.82 16.52 19.50
C ASP A 134 -23.70 15.78 20.85
N PRO A 135 -24.83 15.37 21.47
CA PRO A 135 -24.80 14.69 22.76
C PRO A 135 -23.93 13.42 22.80
N THR A 136 -23.83 12.64 21.72
CA THR A 136 -23.02 11.42 21.71
C THR A 136 -21.53 11.73 21.66
N LEU A 137 -21.14 12.78 20.94
CA LEU A 137 -19.75 13.23 20.89
C LEU A 137 -19.31 13.91 22.18
N LYS A 138 -20.19 14.68 22.83
CA LYS A 138 -19.95 15.20 24.19
C LYS A 138 -19.73 14.07 25.19
N ARG A 139 -20.56 13.02 25.10
CA ARG A 139 -20.42 11.81 25.93
C ARG A 139 -19.06 11.14 25.73
N ILE A 140 -18.64 10.94 24.46
CA ILE A 140 -17.31 10.40 24.14
C ILE A 140 -16.20 11.23 24.77
N ARG A 141 -16.22 12.56 24.58
CA ARG A 141 -15.22 13.48 25.14
C ARG A 141 -15.09 13.33 26.65
N GLN A 142 -16.21 13.22 27.35
CA GLN A 142 -16.28 13.08 28.80
C GLN A 142 -15.83 11.68 29.27
N GLU A 143 -16.44 10.60 28.76
CA GLU A 143 -16.17 9.24 29.22
C GLU A 143 -14.72 8.79 28.94
N MET A 144 -14.13 9.29 27.86
CA MET A 144 -12.75 8.97 27.49
C MET A 144 -11.73 9.98 28.03
N ASN A 145 -12.19 11.04 28.73
CA ASN A 145 -11.33 12.11 29.25
C ASN A 145 -10.42 12.74 28.18
N LEU A 146 -10.99 13.03 27.00
CA LEU A 146 -10.21 13.44 25.82
C LEU A 146 -9.50 14.78 26.00
N ASP A 147 -10.03 15.69 26.81
CA ASP A 147 -9.37 16.97 27.13
C ASP A 147 -8.02 16.75 27.80
N SER A 148 -7.97 15.85 28.78
CA SER A 148 -6.72 15.49 29.46
C SER A 148 -5.74 14.77 28.53
N ILE A 149 -6.24 13.92 27.63
CA ILE A 149 -5.41 13.20 26.67
C ILE A 149 -4.81 14.16 25.64
N ALA A 150 -5.63 15.05 25.09
CA ALA A 150 -5.20 16.05 24.12
C ALA A 150 -4.24 17.06 24.75
N GLY A 151 -4.44 17.40 26.03
CA GLY A 151 -3.67 18.40 26.76
C GLY A 151 -3.99 19.83 26.31
N GLU A 152 -3.19 20.80 26.77
CA GLU A 152 -3.43 22.24 26.57
C GLU A 152 -2.52 22.88 25.50
N GLY A 153 -1.87 22.06 24.66
CA GLY A 153 -0.94 22.53 23.64
C GLY A 153 -1.60 23.15 22.40
N THR A 154 -0.81 23.32 21.34
CA THR A 154 -1.30 23.76 20.02
C THR A 154 -2.32 22.78 19.42
N GLU A 155 -3.12 23.23 18.46
CA GLU A 155 -4.07 22.39 17.72
C GLU A 155 -3.41 21.09 17.22
N VAL A 156 -2.26 21.23 16.56
CA VAL A 156 -1.49 20.10 16.02
C VAL A 156 -1.02 19.15 17.14
N SER A 157 -0.54 19.68 18.27
CA SER A 157 -0.08 18.83 19.37
C SER A 157 -1.23 18.03 19.99
N LYS A 158 -2.43 18.63 20.12
CA LYS A 158 -3.66 17.95 20.56
C LYS A 158 -4.01 16.81 19.61
N MET A 159 -3.93 17.05 18.30
CA MET A 159 -4.21 16.03 17.29
C MET A 159 -3.23 14.84 17.35
N ILE A 160 -1.94 15.13 17.54
CA ILE A 160 -0.90 14.09 17.68
C ILE A 160 -1.06 13.33 19.00
N ASN A 161 -1.39 14.00 20.10
CA ASN A 161 -1.60 13.35 21.40
C ASN A 161 -2.74 12.34 21.34
N LEU A 162 -3.86 12.69 20.70
CA LEU A 162 -4.98 11.77 20.47
C LEU A 162 -4.56 10.58 19.58
N LEU A 163 -3.81 10.83 18.51
CA LEU A 163 -3.25 9.77 17.66
C LEU A 163 -2.40 8.79 18.47
N GLN A 164 -1.45 9.31 19.25
CA GLN A 164 -0.54 8.50 20.05
C GLN A 164 -1.28 7.76 21.16
N TRP A 165 -2.29 8.38 21.76
CA TRP A 165 -3.11 7.72 22.76
C TRP A 165 -3.85 6.52 22.17
N VAL A 166 -4.57 6.67 21.05
CA VAL A 166 -5.24 5.54 20.38
C VAL A 166 -4.24 4.44 20.01
N HIS A 167 -3.08 4.81 19.46
CA HIS A 167 -2.03 3.86 19.10
C HIS A 167 -1.49 3.03 20.29
N ASN A 168 -1.34 3.67 21.45
CA ASN A 168 -0.82 3.02 22.65
C ASN A 168 -1.90 2.24 23.41
N GLU A 169 -3.14 2.73 23.41
CA GLU A 169 -4.27 2.13 24.12
C GLU A 169 -4.78 0.87 23.41
N ILE A 170 -4.78 0.88 22.07
CA ILE A 170 -5.37 -0.17 21.25
C ILE A 170 -4.28 -0.98 20.53
N ARG A 171 -4.23 -2.29 20.81
CA ARG A 171 -3.33 -3.21 20.11
C ARG A 171 -3.86 -3.52 18.72
N HIS A 172 -3.05 -3.33 17.68
CA HIS A 172 -3.35 -3.82 16.34
C HIS A 172 -3.04 -5.32 16.20
N ASP A 173 -3.94 -6.10 15.63
CA ASP A 173 -3.74 -7.54 15.36
C ASP A 173 -4.01 -7.97 13.91
N GLY A 174 -4.27 -7.01 13.02
CA GLY A 174 -4.50 -7.24 11.61
C GLY A 174 -5.95 -7.63 11.30
N GLY A 175 -6.36 -8.83 11.70
CA GLY A 175 -7.53 -9.51 11.13
C GLY A 175 -8.70 -9.79 12.07
N SER A 176 -8.79 -9.14 13.24
CA SER A 176 -9.84 -9.50 14.21
C SER A 176 -11.27 -9.25 13.71
N ASP A 177 -12.22 -10.01 14.25
CA ASP A 177 -13.65 -9.80 14.05
C ASP A 177 -14.13 -8.45 14.60
N ASN A 178 -15.11 -7.87 13.92
CA ASN A 178 -15.75 -6.65 14.38
C ASN A 178 -16.69 -6.94 15.56
N PRO A 179 -16.70 -6.12 16.62
CA PRO A 179 -17.74 -6.17 17.62
C PRO A 179 -19.11 -5.81 17.04
N LYS A 180 -20.16 -6.10 17.83
CA LYS A 180 -21.55 -5.81 17.44
C LYS A 180 -21.76 -4.32 17.17
N LEU A 181 -21.31 -3.49 18.10
CA LEU A 181 -21.26 -2.04 17.98
C LEU A 181 -19.83 -1.63 17.64
N ARG A 182 -19.69 -0.72 16.68
CA ARG A 182 -18.41 -0.37 16.04
C ARG A 182 -18.11 1.12 16.16
N ASN A 183 -18.53 1.72 17.26
CA ASN A 183 -18.15 3.06 17.67
C ASN A 183 -16.97 3.02 18.65
N ALA A 184 -16.41 4.19 18.96
CA ALA A 184 -15.21 4.32 19.78
C ALA A 184 -15.34 3.68 21.17
N LEU A 185 -16.44 3.94 21.87
CA LEU A 185 -16.65 3.46 23.24
C LEU A 185 -16.70 1.93 23.28
N ASP A 186 -17.49 1.32 22.39
CA ASP A 186 -17.64 -0.13 22.33
C ASP A 186 -16.35 -0.84 21.86
N ILE A 187 -15.64 -0.27 20.88
CA ILE A 187 -14.36 -0.85 20.39
C ILE A 187 -13.32 -0.86 21.52
N ILE A 188 -13.17 0.25 22.24
CA ILE A 188 -12.22 0.33 23.37
C ILE A 188 -12.63 -0.62 24.49
N ALA A 189 -13.93 -0.65 24.85
CA ALA A 189 -14.43 -1.55 25.87
C ALA A 189 -14.11 -3.02 25.54
N VAL A 190 -14.23 -3.42 24.27
CA VAL A 190 -13.87 -4.76 23.81
C VAL A 190 -12.37 -5.02 23.96
N CYS A 191 -11.50 -4.08 23.58
CA CYS A 191 -10.06 -4.21 23.78
C CYS A 191 -9.69 -4.44 25.25
N HIS A 192 -10.34 -3.72 26.17
CA HIS A 192 -10.09 -3.84 27.61
C HIS A 192 -10.67 -5.13 28.22
N ASN A 193 -11.94 -5.40 27.96
CA ASN A 193 -12.65 -6.52 28.57
C ASN A 193 -12.16 -7.88 28.05
N GLU A 194 -11.90 -7.98 26.75
CA GLU A 194 -11.49 -9.23 26.11
C GLU A 194 -9.96 -9.35 25.97
N LYS A 195 -9.21 -8.30 26.31
CA LYS A 195 -7.73 -8.24 26.18
C LYS A 195 -7.24 -8.56 24.76
N ARG A 196 -8.05 -8.22 23.75
CA ARG A 196 -7.77 -8.50 22.34
C ARG A 196 -7.38 -7.26 21.55
N GLY A 197 -6.74 -7.50 20.40
CA GLY A 197 -6.43 -6.44 19.46
C GLY A 197 -7.60 -6.19 18.51
N VAL A 198 -7.41 -5.20 17.65
CA VAL A 198 -8.33 -4.90 16.55
C VAL A 198 -7.60 -4.58 15.24
N ASN A 199 -8.33 -4.58 14.13
CA ASN A 199 -7.83 -4.20 12.81
C ASN A 199 -7.68 -2.67 12.65
N CYS A 200 -6.98 -2.26 11.59
CA CYS A 200 -6.70 -0.85 11.28
C CYS A 200 -7.97 0.01 11.15
N ARG A 201 -9.06 -0.55 10.60
CA ARG A 201 -10.34 0.14 10.43
C ARG A 201 -10.97 0.52 11.77
N MET A 202 -10.97 -0.39 12.74
CA MET A 202 -11.50 -0.13 14.06
C MET A 202 -10.67 0.95 14.79
N MET A 203 -9.33 0.90 14.70
CA MET A 203 -8.48 1.94 15.27
C MET A 203 -8.74 3.32 14.65
N ALA A 204 -8.86 3.38 13.32
CA ALA A 204 -9.17 4.63 12.61
C ALA A 204 -10.57 5.16 12.93
N THR A 205 -11.53 4.26 13.20
CA THR A 205 -12.88 4.62 13.65
C THR A 205 -12.84 5.28 15.02
N VAL A 206 -12.12 4.68 15.99
CA VAL A 206 -11.93 5.28 17.32
C VAL A 206 -11.29 6.66 17.22
N LEU A 207 -10.18 6.78 16.48
CA LEU A 207 -9.49 8.06 16.33
C LEU A 207 -10.36 9.12 15.66
N ASN A 208 -11.16 8.73 14.65
CA ASN A 208 -12.06 9.65 13.96
C ASN A 208 -13.11 10.25 14.91
N GLU A 209 -13.75 9.41 15.72
CA GLU A 209 -14.75 9.86 16.69
C GLU A 209 -14.13 10.73 17.80
N CYS A 210 -12.91 10.41 18.23
CA CYS A 210 -12.16 11.27 19.16
C CYS A 210 -11.88 12.65 18.56
N TYR A 211 -11.46 12.73 17.30
CA TYR A 211 -11.25 14.00 16.62
C TYR A 211 -12.54 14.82 16.51
N LEU A 212 -13.63 14.20 16.07
CA LEU A 212 -14.94 14.88 15.97
C LEU A 212 -15.42 15.37 17.34
N ALA A 213 -15.25 14.56 18.40
CA ALA A 213 -15.61 14.94 19.77
C ALA A 213 -14.81 16.14 20.29
N MET A 214 -13.57 16.29 19.84
CA MET A 214 -12.71 17.44 20.13
C MET A 214 -12.94 18.64 19.21
N GLY A 215 -13.89 18.54 18.26
CA GLY A 215 -14.22 19.62 17.31
C GLY A 215 -13.37 19.63 16.04
N PHE A 216 -12.46 18.68 15.87
CA PHE A 216 -11.63 18.57 14.68
C PHE A 216 -12.37 17.85 13.56
N LYS A 217 -12.42 18.46 12.38
CA LYS A 217 -12.99 17.83 11.19
C LYS A 217 -12.05 16.70 10.75
N SER A 218 -12.54 15.46 10.76
CA SER A 218 -11.76 14.28 10.35
C SER A 218 -12.58 13.35 9.48
N ARG A 219 -11.89 12.59 8.62
CA ARG A 219 -12.41 11.42 7.92
C ARG A 219 -11.42 10.28 8.15
N PHE A 220 -11.91 9.09 8.50
CA PHE A 220 -11.11 7.89 8.24
C PHE A 220 -11.24 7.53 6.75
N ILE A 221 -10.12 7.12 6.15
CA ILE A 221 -10.02 6.80 4.73
C ILE A 221 -9.49 5.39 4.56
N THR A 222 -10.05 4.68 3.59
CA THR A 222 -9.60 3.36 3.16
C THR A 222 -8.62 3.54 2.01
N CYS A 223 -7.37 3.22 2.27
CA CYS A 223 -6.26 3.24 1.33
C CYS A 223 -6.15 1.83 0.70
N MET A 224 -6.39 1.74 -0.61
CA MET A 224 -6.50 0.48 -1.35
C MET A 224 -5.47 0.33 -2.50
N PRO A 225 -5.13 -0.93 -2.85
CA PRO A 225 -4.33 -1.25 -4.03
C PRO A 225 -5.06 -0.98 -5.35
N LYS A 226 -4.32 -1.12 -6.46
CA LYS A 226 -4.86 -1.01 -7.82
C LYS A 226 -5.92 -2.08 -8.08
N GLU A 227 -5.64 -3.30 -7.63
CA GLU A 227 -6.48 -4.47 -7.79
C GLU A 227 -7.83 -4.28 -7.09
N ILE A 228 -8.90 -4.84 -7.67
CA ILE A 228 -10.25 -4.81 -7.08
C ILE A 228 -10.43 -5.96 -6.09
N GLN A 229 -9.83 -7.12 -6.38
CA GLN A 229 -9.71 -8.23 -5.44
C GLN A 229 -8.35 -8.15 -4.77
N PHE A 230 -8.34 -8.04 -3.45
CA PHE A 230 -7.13 -7.91 -2.65
C PHE A 230 -7.39 -8.46 -1.24
N ASP A 231 -6.35 -9.00 -0.62
CA ASP A 231 -6.44 -9.61 0.70
C ASP A 231 -6.26 -8.59 1.84
N ASP A 232 -5.72 -7.41 1.53
CA ASP A 232 -5.34 -6.41 2.53
C ASP A 232 -5.40 -4.97 1.98
N CYS A 233 -5.86 -4.07 2.84
CA CYS A 233 -5.88 -2.62 2.64
C CYS A 233 -5.52 -1.93 3.97
N HIS A 234 -5.30 -0.61 3.95
CA HIS A 234 -4.99 0.12 5.18
C HIS A 234 -6.00 1.24 5.44
N VAL A 235 -6.37 1.46 6.70
CA VAL A 235 -7.28 2.54 7.07
C VAL A 235 -6.57 3.50 8.00
N ILE A 236 -6.57 4.78 7.63
CA ILE A 236 -5.94 5.87 8.38
C ILE A 236 -6.92 7.04 8.52
N ASN A 237 -6.54 8.07 9.26
CA ASN A 237 -7.29 9.31 9.38
C ASN A 237 -6.63 10.44 8.60
N MET A 238 -7.47 11.29 8.02
CA MET A 238 -7.11 12.66 7.67
C MET A 238 -7.85 13.60 8.62
N VAL A 239 -7.14 14.53 9.24
CA VAL A 239 -7.72 15.53 10.16
C VAL A 239 -7.36 16.93 9.68
N TYR A 240 -8.32 17.85 9.66
CA TYR A 240 -8.11 19.21 9.19
C TYR A 240 -7.60 20.07 10.34
N SER A 241 -6.45 20.71 10.13
CA SER A 241 -5.93 21.76 11.01
C SER A 241 -6.39 23.11 10.50
N GLU A 242 -7.13 23.83 11.34
CA GLU A 242 -7.54 25.20 11.09
C GLU A 242 -6.36 26.17 11.18
N ASP A 243 -5.37 25.90 12.02
CA ASP A 243 -4.16 26.74 12.15
C ASP A 243 -3.30 26.65 10.88
N LEU A 244 -3.13 25.43 10.34
CA LEU A 244 -2.34 25.19 9.12
C LEU A 244 -3.17 25.31 7.83
N LYS A 245 -4.49 25.45 7.94
CA LYS A 245 -5.46 25.42 6.83
C LYS A 245 -5.30 24.22 5.90
N LYS A 246 -4.99 23.05 6.47
CA LYS A 246 -4.51 21.86 5.76
C LYS A 246 -4.98 20.55 6.41
N TRP A 247 -5.22 19.54 5.58
CA TRP A 247 -5.39 18.14 6.01
C TRP A 247 -4.08 17.50 6.48
N LEU A 248 -4.09 16.70 7.54
CA LEU A 248 -2.90 16.04 8.09
C LEU A 248 -3.06 14.51 8.06
N TRP A 249 -1.99 13.80 7.70
CA TRP A 249 -1.89 12.33 7.79
C TRP A 249 -1.80 11.87 9.24
N MET A 250 -2.73 11.02 9.67
CA MET A 250 -2.72 10.43 11.01
C MET A 250 -3.04 8.93 10.94
N ASP A 251 -2.07 8.07 11.24
CA ASP A 251 -2.24 6.61 11.19
C ASP A 251 -2.15 5.99 12.60
N PRO A 252 -3.29 5.66 13.24
CA PRO A 252 -3.28 5.11 14.60
C PRO A 252 -2.70 3.70 14.68
N THR A 253 -2.63 2.95 13.58
CA THR A 253 -2.06 1.60 13.61
C THR A 253 -0.57 1.64 13.91
N PHE A 254 0.13 2.63 13.36
CA PHE A 254 1.58 2.78 13.52
C PHE A 254 2.01 4.00 14.35
N GLY A 255 1.06 4.76 14.91
CA GLY A 255 1.35 6.04 15.56
C GLY A 255 2.06 6.99 14.60
N ALA A 256 1.70 6.94 13.31
CA ALA A 256 2.48 7.51 12.24
C ALA A 256 1.88 8.80 11.67
N TYR A 257 2.73 9.79 11.47
CA TYR A 257 2.48 11.01 10.72
C TYR A 257 3.71 11.32 9.84
N VAL A 258 3.51 12.09 8.78
CA VAL A 258 4.54 12.30 7.77
C VAL A 258 4.85 13.78 7.62
N MET A 259 6.13 14.08 7.49
CA MET A 259 6.67 15.43 7.35
C MET A 259 7.47 15.58 6.07
N ASN A 260 7.65 16.83 5.65
CA ASN A 260 8.66 17.20 4.68
C ASN A 260 10.02 17.49 5.33
N GLU A 261 11.01 17.81 4.49
CA GLU A 261 12.37 18.16 4.88
C GLU A 261 12.49 19.41 5.78
N LYS A 262 11.43 20.23 5.89
CA LYS A 262 11.36 21.39 6.79
C LYS A 262 10.70 21.07 8.14
N GLY A 263 10.26 19.82 8.34
CA GLY A 263 9.50 19.41 9.52
C GLY A 263 8.01 19.77 9.47
N GLU A 264 7.50 20.22 8.33
CA GLU A 264 6.07 20.54 8.19
C GLU A 264 5.27 19.26 7.96
N LEU A 265 4.15 19.10 8.68
CA LEU A 265 3.24 17.98 8.51
C LEU A 265 2.57 17.99 7.13
N LEU A 266 2.34 16.79 6.60
CA LEU A 266 1.81 16.56 5.26
C LEU A 266 0.42 15.92 5.29
N SER A 267 -0.39 16.32 4.32
CA SER A 267 -1.64 15.64 3.97
C SER A 267 -1.38 14.31 3.25
N VAL A 268 -2.41 13.46 3.18
CA VAL A 268 -2.38 12.22 2.39
C VAL A 268 -2.13 12.49 0.91
N GLN A 269 -2.71 13.57 0.38
CA GLN A 269 -2.45 14.03 -0.98
C GLN A 269 -0.96 14.36 -1.20
N GLU A 270 -0.38 15.20 -0.33
CA GLU A 270 1.03 15.61 -0.46
C GLU A 270 1.98 14.42 -0.31
N VAL A 271 1.70 13.47 0.60
CA VAL A 271 2.52 12.25 0.74
C VAL A 271 2.50 11.44 -0.56
N ARG A 272 1.30 11.22 -1.13
CA ARG A 272 1.16 10.50 -2.40
C ARG A 272 1.89 11.21 -3.53
N GLU A 273 1.72 12.52 -3.67
CA GLU A 273 2.40 13.33 -4.70
C GLU A 273 3.92 13.29 -4.56
N ARG A 274 4.44 13.31 -3.32
CA ARG A 274 5.88 13.20 -3.06
C ARG A 274 6.43 11.82 -3.42
N LEU A 275 5.72 10.73 -3.11
CA LEU A 275 6.09 9.36 -3.55
C LEU A 275 6.13 9.25 -5.08
N VAL A 276 5.11 9.79 -5.76
CA VAL A 276 5.02 9.80 -7.23
C VAL A 276 6.18 10.57 -7.86
N ASN A 277 6.58 11.70 -7.27
CA ASN A 277 7.59 12.60 -7.81
C ASN A 277 8.99 12.41 -7.22
N ASN A 278 9.24 11.35 -6.43
CA ASN A 278 10.51 11.12 -5.73
C ASN A 278 10.98 12.30 -4.86
N LYS A 279 10.05 12.99 -4.21
CA LYS A 279 10.38 14.07 -3.28
C LYS A 279 10.63 13.52 -1.86
N PRO A 280 11.43 14.22 -1.03
CA PRO A 280 11.71 13.78 0.33
C PRO A 280 10.44 13.57 1.17
N LEU A 281 10.47 12.55 2.02
CA LEU A 281 9.45 12.24 3.01
C LEU A 281 10.15 11.82 4.29
N ILE A 282 9.71 12.37 5.42
CA ILE A 282 10.20 12.03 6.75
C ILE A 282 9.05 11.37 7.50
N LEU A 283 9.21 10.09 7.86
CA LEU A 283 8.34 9.42 8.82
C LEU A 283 8.74 9.85 10.22
N ASN A 284 7.77 10.08 11.11
CA ASN A 284 8.09 10.40 12.50
C ASN A 284 8.95 9.29 13.16
N PRO A 285 9.99 9.66 13.94
CA PRO A 285 10.97 8.69 14.46
C PRO A 285 10.39 7.59 15.34
N ASP A 286 9.27 7.86 16.00
CA ASP A 286 8.56 6.99 16.92
C ASP A 286 7.50 6.10 16.24
N ALA A 287 7.33 6.17 14.91
CA ALA A 287 6.40 5.30 14.19
C ALA A 287 6.77 3.81 14.39
N ASN A 288 5.82 3.01 14.85
CA ASN A 288 6.07 1.63 15.25
C ASN A 288 4.78 0.80 15.24
N TRP A 289 4.89 -0.53 15.19
CA TRP A 289 3.74 -1.42 15.39
C TRP A 289 3.66 -1.88 16.86
N ASN A 290 2.86 -1.18 17.67
CA ASN A 290 2.63 -1.41 19.11
C ASN A 290 3.89 -1.82 19.90
N ARG A 291 4.98 -1.07 19.68
CA ARG A 291 6.34 -1.18 20.23
C ARG A 291 7.07 -2.49 19.93
N LYS A 292 6.54 -3.31 19.02
CA LYS A 292 7.18 -4.57 18.59
C LYS A 292 8.17 -4.36 17.46
N VAL A 293 7.83 -3.49 16.51
CA VAL A 293 8.61 -3.27 15.29
C VAL A 293 8.57 -1.79 14.92
N SER A 294 9.72 -1.12 14.95
CA SER A 294 9.86 0.24 14.42
C SER A 294 9.59 0.26 12.92
N GLN A 295 8.88 1.28 12.46
CA GLN A 295 8.63 1.50 11.05
C GLN A 295 9.72 2.37 10.43
N THR A 296 10.02 2.13 9.16
CA THR A 296 10.93 2.97 8.38
C THR A 296 10.18 3.56 7.19
N LYS A 297 10.65 4.68 6.68
CA LYS A 297 10.11 5.30 5.45
C LYS A 297 10.10 4.28 4.29
N GLU A 298 11.14 3.49 4.12
CA GLU A 298 11.25 2.48 3.05
C GLU A 298 10.20 1.37 3.18
N ASN A 299 10.00 0.84 4.39
CA ASN A 299 9.05 -0.27 4.59
C ASN A 299 7.60 0.22 4.67
N TYR A 300 7.36 1.28 5.43
CA TYR A 300 6.02 1.81 5.61
C TYR A 300 5.55 2.62 4.40
N LEU A 301 6.27 3.65 3.97
CA LEU A 301 5.80 4.53 2.90
C LEU A 301 6.08 3.96 1.49
N GLU A 302 7.31 3.54 1.22
CA GLU A 302 7.73 3.16 -0.13
C GLU A 302 7.31 1.73 -0.54
N LYS A 303 6.97 0.86 0.42
CA LYS A 303 6.44 -0.49 0.13
C LYS A 303 4.97 -0.63 0.50
N TYR A 304 4.63 -0.50 1.78
CA TYR A 304 3.28 -0.80 2.27
C TYR A 304 2.25 0.25 1.84
N MET A 305 2.48 1.53 2.14
CA MET A 305 1.57 2.60 1.73
C MET A 305 1.65 2.89 0.23
N ALA A 306 2.77 2.63 -0.44
CA ALA A 306 2.82 2.70 -1.90
C ALA A 306 1.83 1.73 -2.56
N LYS A 307 1.59 0.55 -1.96
CA LYS A 307 0.49 -0.36 -2.36
C LYS A 307 -0.86 0.32 -2.14
N ASN A 308 -1.07 0.87 -0.95
CA ASN A 308 -2.38 1.31 -0.47
C ASN A 308 -2.78 2.75 -0.89
N LEU A 309 -1.90 3.57 -1.44
CA LEU A 309 -2.22 4.94 -1.88
C LEU A 309 -2.68 5.02 -3.34
N TYR A 310 -3.06 3.89 -3.93
CA TYR A 310 -3.50 3.84 -5.32
C TYR A 310 -4.93 4.37 -5.47
N ARG A 311 -5.89 3.79 -4.72
CA ARG A 311 -7.28 4.26 -4.63
C ARG A 311 -7.59 4.63 -3.19
N ILE A 312 -8.37 5.68 -2.98
CA ILE A 312 -8.69 6.17 -1.64
C ILE A 312 -10.20 6.36 -1.55
N GLU A 313 -10.83 5.80 -0.54
CA GLU A 313 -12.28 5.87 -0.31
C GLU A 313 -12.58 6.37 1.09
N CYS A 314 -13.65 7.15 1.26
CA CYS A 314 -14.17 7.47 2.58
C CYS A 314 -15.69 7.62 2.56
N LEU A 315 -16.29 7.55 3.74
CA LEU A 315 -17.69 7.91 3.93
C LEU A 315 -17.90 9.39 3.64
N VAL A 316 -19.04 9.71 3.05
CA VAL A 316 -19.50 11.09 2.82
C VAL A 316 -19.76 11.79 4.15
N GLY A 317 -20.41 11.10 5.10
CA GLY A 317 -20.65 11.59 6.44
C GLY A 317 -19.64 11.04 7.43
N SER A 318 -18.96 11.93 8.15
CA SER A 318 -18.10 11.59 9.28
C SER A 318 -18.86 11.85 10.58
N GLY A 319 -19.07 10.83 11.39
CA GLY A 319 -19.90 10.91 12.59
C GLY A 319 -19.70 9.74 13.52
N TYR A 320 -20.48 9.73 14.60
CA TYR A 320 -20.53 8.65 15.57
C TYR A 320 -21.17 7.39 14.98
N ASP A 321 -20.61 6.22 15.30
CA ASP A 321 -21.17 4.89 15.05
C ASP A 321 -21.48 4.60 13.58
N MET A 322 -20.70 5.18 12.66
CA MET A 322 -20.92 5.02 11.22
C MET A 322 -20.67 3.59 10.72
N GLU A 323 -19.78 2.84 11.37
CA GLU A 323 -19.41 1.47 10.95
C GLU A 323 -20.39 0.39 11.43
N THR A 324 -21.23 0.66 12.45
CA THR A 324 -22.21 -0.32 12.95
C THR A 324 -23.24 -0.65 11.88
N ARG A 325 -23.40 -1.95 11.61
CA ARG A 325 -24.28 -2.48 10.58
C ARG A 325 -25.67 -2.77 11.13
N ILE A 326 -26.59 -1.83 10.92
CA ILE A 326 -27.99 -1.93 11.33
C ILE A 326 -28.86 -2.03 10.06
N PRO A 327 -29.79 -3.00 9.98
CA PRO A 327 -30.71 -3.09 8.84
C PRO A 327 -31.42 -1.76 8.56
N GLY A 328 -31.48 -1.37 7.28
CA GLY A 328 -32.03 -0.09 6.83
C GLY A 328 -31.01 1.06 6.76
N LYS A 329 -29.81 0.92 7.35
CA LYS A 329 -28.76 1.94 7.26
C LYS A 329 -28.27 2.09 5.81
N LYS A 330 -28.05 3.33 5.39
CA LYS A 330 -27.49 3.67 4.08
C LYS A 330 -26.16 4.39 4.25
N LEU A 331 -25.11 3.84 3.66
CA LEU A 331 -23.77 4.40 3.72
C LEU A 331 -23.37 4.86 2.32
N ASN A 332 -23.08 6.15 2.19
CA ASN A 332 -22.58 6.73 0.96
C ASN A 332 -21.07 6.94 1.08
N TYR A 333 -20.33 6.49 0.08
CA TYR A 333 -18.90 6.64 -0.03
C TYR A 333 -18.57 7.48 -1.25
N ILE A 334 -17.43 8.15 -1.20
CA ILE A 334 -16.74 8.67 -2.38
C ILE A 334 -15.39 7.97 -2.45
N GLN A 335 -15.01 7.55 -3.65
CA GLN A 335 -13.70 6.99 -3.93
C GLN A 335 -12.99 7.79 -5.01
N LEU A 336 -11.79 8.27 -4.66
CA LEU A 336 -10.84 8.85 -5.59
C LEU A 336 -10.06 7.74 -6.30
N VAL A 337 -10.15 7.72 -7.62
CA VAL A 337 -9.50 6.71 -8.48
C VAL A 337 -8.64 7.43 -9.52
N PRO A 338 -7.38 7.02 -9.75
CA PRO A 338 -6.56 7.57 -10.84
C PRO A 338 -7.11 7.13 -12.21
N LEU A 339 -6.72 7.82 -13.28
CA LEU A 339 -7.27 7.56 -14.62
C LEU A 339 -6.98 6.16 -15.16
N ASP A 340 -5.91 5.50 -14.69
CA ASP A 340 -5.57 4.13 -15.07
C ASP A 340 -6.12 3.07 -14.10
N GLY A 341 -6.98 3.48 -13.15
CA GLY A 341 -7.65 2.60 -12.19
C GLY A 341 -8.73 1.74 -12.83
N LEU A 342 -8.96 0.56 -12.24
CA LEU A 342 -9.85 -0.47 -12.80
C LEU A 342 -11.34 -0.18 -12.55
N ASN A 343 -11.69 0.56 -11.49
CA ASN A 343 -13.04 0.86 -11.06
C ASN A 343 -13.41 2.33 -11.33
N GLN A 344 -13.71 2.64 -12.59
CA GLN A 344 -14.09 4.01 -13.02
C GLN A 344 -15.57 4.32 -12.85
N LYS A 345 -16.38 3.35 -12.40
CA LYS A 345 -17.84 3.48 -12.22
C LYS A 345 -18.19 3.19 -10.77
N GLY A 346 -19.17 3.95 -10.27
CA GLY A 346 -19.75 3.71 -8.95
C GLY A 346 -20.45 2.37 -8.86
N ASP A 347 -20.68 1.93 -7.63
CA ASP A 347 -21.35 0.67 -7.35
C ASP A 347 -22.35 0.83 -6.20
N THR A 348 -23.40 0.02 -6.22
CA THR A 348 -24.36 -0.09 -5.13
C THR A 348 -24.46 -1.55 -4.73
N SER A 349 -24.22 -1.82 -3.44
CA SER A 349 -24.30 -3.17 -2.89
C SER A 349 -25.12 -3.18 -1.59
N ALA A 350 -25.54 -4.37 -1.18
CA ALA A 350 -26.25 -4.57 0.08
C ALA A 350 -25.68 -5.79 0.82
N ASN A 351 -25.49 -5.66 2.12
CA ASN A 351 -25.03 -6.75 2.99
C ASN A 351 -25.66 -6.61 4.37
N GLY A 352 -26.30 -7.67 4.87
CA GLY A 352 -26.90 -7.70 6.21
C GLY A 352 -27.97 -6.63 6.43
N GLY A 353 -28.72 -6.27 5.38
CA GLY A 353 -29.73 -5.21 5.42
C GLY A 353 -29.17 -3.77 5.39
N VAL A 354 -27.85 -3.59 5.30
CA VAL A 354 -27.20 -2.29 5.08
C VAL A 354 -26.98 -2.09 3.58
N SER A 355 -27.29 -0.90 3.07
CA SER A 355 -26.99 -0.51 1.69
C SER A 355 -25.74 0.36 1.64
N PHE A 356 -24.88 0.09 0.66
CA PHE A 356 -23.63 0.79 0.39
C PHE A 356 -23.72 1.38 -1.01
N ASN A 357 -23.45 2.68 -1.13
CA ASN A 357 -23.39 3.37 -2.41
C ASN A 357 -22.02 4.06 -2.54
N THR A 358 -21.18 3.57 -3.45
CA THR A 358 -19.85 4.13 -3.71
C THR A 358 -19.90 4.98 -4.97
N ASN A 359 -19.66 6.29 -4.81
CA ASN A 359 -19.51 7.23 -5.90
C ASN A 359 -18.04 7.31 -6.31
N ILE A 360 -17.74 7.30 -7.60
CA ILE A 360 -16.37 7.47 -8.10
C ILE A 360 -16.13 8.91 -8.55
N THR A 361 -14.97 9.44 -8.21
CA THR A 361 -14.41 10.66 -8.77
C THR A 361 -12.98 10.44 -9.23
N ASN A 362 -12.59 11.09 -10.32
CA ASN A 362 -11.19 11.27 -10.70
C ASN A 362 -10.69 12.66 -10.32
N ASN A 363 -11.55 13.51 -9.76
CA ASN A 363 -11.23 14.87 -9.35
C ASN A 363 -10.66 14.91 -7.93
N PRO A 364 -9.36 15.19 -7.75
CA PRO A 364 -8.75 15.24 -6.43
C PRO A 364 -9.24 16.45 -5.64
N ASP A 365 -9.59 17.56 -6.29
CA ASP A 365 -10.06 18.78 -5.61
C ASP A 365 -11.41 18.56 -4.93
N VAL A 366 -12.25 17.69 -5.52
CA VAL A 366 -13.52 17.28 -4.92
C VAL A 366 -13.27 16.36 -3.72
N PHE A 367 -12.39 15.36 -3.86
CA PHE A 367 -12.14 14.40 -2.77
C PHE A 367 -11.43 15.06 -1.58
N TRP A 368 -10.41 15.87 -1.83
CA TRP A 368 -9.60 16.57 -0.82
C TRP A 368 -10.19 17.90 -0.38
N ALA A 369 -11.45 18.20 -0.77
CA ALA A 369 -12.14 19.42 -0.40
C ALA A 369 -12.03 19.67 1.11
N LYS A 370 -11.69 20.92 1.44
CA LYS A 370 -11.64 21.42 2.82
C LYS A 370 -13.05 21.36 3.44
N PRO A 371 -13.17 21.13 4.75
CA PRO A 371 -14.45 20.92 5.42
C PRO A 371 -15.31 22.17 5.50
#